data_AF-A0A822YX20-F1
#
_entry.id   AF-A0A822YX20-F1
#
_cell.length_a   1.000
_cell.length_b   1.000
_cell.length_c   1.000
_cell.angle_alpha   90.00
_cell.angle_beta   90.00
_cell.angle_gamma   90.00
#
_symmetry.space_group_name_H-M   'P 1'
#
loop_
_entity.id
_entity.type
_entity.pdbx_description
1 polymer ?
#
loop_
_entity_poly.entity_id
_entity_poly.type
_entity_poly.pdbx_seq_one_letter_code
_entity_poly.pdbx_strand_id
1 'polypeptide(L)'
;MGTAGEANKRRKKKHIRHDLSFSASLPGNVRGVFADSICAVKYSVNPFVDFRESILEMIRDVGVRDWEEMEELVYCYLVLNSSEIHGFIGDAFLSLCLS
;
A
#
# COMPACT_ATOMS: atom_id res chain seq x y z
N MET A 1 39.89 -37.41 10.24
CA MET A 1 38.99 -36.76 11.22
C MET A 1 38.79 -35.33 10.71
N GLY A 2 37.78 -35.04 9.89
CA GLY A 2 36.46 -34.56 10.34
C GLY A 2 36.54 -33.06 10.71
N THR A 3 36.62 -32.13 9.75
CA THR A 3 35.55 -31.32 9.08
C THR A 3 35.17 -30.01 9.76
N ALA A 4 34.84 -29.03 8.91
CA ALA A 4 34.06 -27.79 9.13
C ALA A 4 34.84 -26.59 9.73
N GLY A 5 34.68 -25.37 9.24
CA GLY A 5 33.77 -24.89 8.22
C GLY A 5 33.93 -23.38 8.05
N GLU A 6 34.09 -22.99 6.78
CA GLU A 6 33.49 -21.83 6.14
C GLU A 6 33.63 -20.43 6.77
N ALA A 7 34.32 -19.61 5.99
CA ALA A 7 34.25 -18.16 5.99
C ALA A 7 32.80 -17.62 5.98
N ASN A 8 32.71 -16.36 6.42
CA ASN A 8 31.79 -15.34 5.91
C ASN A 8 30.37 -15.32 6.51
N LYS A 9 30.17 -14.53 7.57
CA LYS A 9 28.84 -13.96 7.86
C LYS A 9 28.85 -12.44 7.82
N ARG A 10 29.10 -11.95 6.60
CA ARG A 10 28.21 -11.04 5.87
C ARG A 10 27.58 -9.93 6.73
N ARG A 11 28.13 -8.73 6.56
CA ARG A 11 27.42 -7.43 6.45
C ARG A 11 25.93 -7.57 6.74
N LYS A 12 25.45 -7.02 7.87
CA LYS A 12 24.01 -6.81 8.11
C LYS A 12 23.50 -5.81 7.07
N LYS A 13 23.22 -6.34 5.87
CA LYS A 13 22.61 -5.65 4.75
C LYS A 13 21.18 -5.32 5.15
N LYS A 14 20.85 -4.03 5.09
CA LYS A 14 19.51 -3.41 5.08
C LYS A 14 18.38 -4.44 4.91
N HIS A 15 17.51 -4.55 5.91
CA HIS A 15 16.31 -5.39 5.85
C HIS A 15 15.52 -5.00 4.60
N ILE A 16 15.60 -5.85 3.58
CA ILE A 16 14.82 -5.72 2.35
C ILE A 16 13.36 -5.95 2.75
N ARG A 17 12.47 -5.10 2.23
CA ARG A 17 11.02 -5.10 2.44
C ARG A 17 10.44 -6.44 1.97
N HIS A 18 10.15 -7.36 2.89
CA HIS A 18 9.44 -8.62 2.58
C HIS A 18 7.94 -8.56 2.88
N ASP A 19 7.45 -7.40 3.33
CA ASP A 19 6.05 -7.25 3.79
C ASP A 19 5.08 -6.82 2.68
N LEU A 20 5.59 -6.66 1.45
CA LEU A 20 4.82 -6.24 0.29
C LEU A 20 4.75 -7.38 -0.73
N SER A 21 3.53 -7.77 -1.09
CA SER A 21 3.22 -8.62 -2.24
C SER A 21 2.67 -7.76 -3.38
N PHE A 22 2.91 -8.14 -4.63
CA PHE A 22 2.36 -7.47 -5.82
C PHE A 22 1.38 -8.39 -6.56
N SER A 23 0.63 -9.19 -5.80
CA SER A 23 -0.31 -10.18 -6.32
C SER A 23 -1.67 -9.60 -6.71
N ALA A 24 -1.90 -8.32 -6.44
CA ALA A 24 -3.15 -7.63 -6.75
C ALA A 24 -3.02 -6.84 -8.06
N SER A 25 -4.14 -6.66 -8.74
CA SER A 25 -4.26 -5.83 -9.94
C SER A 25 -5.38 -4.82 -9.74
N LEU A 26 -5.25 -3.64 -10.34
CA LEU A 26 -6.33 -2.64 -10.30
C LEU A 26 -7.62 -3.21 -10.90
N PRO A 27 -8.79 -2.79 -10.40
CA PRO A 27 -10.06 -3.08 -11.06
C PRO A 27 -10.05 -2.61 -12.52
N GLY A 28 -10.62 -3.42 -13.43
CA GLY A 28 -10.54 -3.15 -14.88
C GLY A 28 -11.29 -1.92 -15.37
N ASN A 29 -12.05 -1.27 -14.49
CA ASN A 29 -12.79 -0.04 -14.73
C ASN A 29 -12.10 1.22 -14.18
N VAL A 30 -10.93 1.09 -13.54
CA VAL A 30 -10.17 2.24 -13.03
C VAL A 30 -9.67 3.11 -14.19
N ARG A 31 -9.78 4.43 -14.02
CA ARG A 31 -9.42 5.42 -15.04
C ARG A 31 -8.43 6.45 -14.50
N GLY A 32 -7.97 7.32 -15.39
CA GLY A 32 -7.20 8.51 -15.03
C GLY A 32 -5.78 8.19 -14.57
N VAL A 33 -5.32 8.91 -13.55
CA VAL A 33 -3.93 8.91 -13.06
C VAL A 33 -3.47 7.56 -12.48
N PHE A 34 -4.38 6.62 -12.25
CA PHE A 34 -4.06 5.31 -11.67
C PHE A 34 -3.80 4.21 -12.71
N ALA A 35 -4.04 4.43 -14.00
CA ALA A 35 -4.01 3.36 -15.01
C ALA A 35 -2.67 2.59 -15.07
N ASP A 36 -1.55 3.28 -14.77
CA ASP A 36 -0.20 2.70 -14.77
C ASP A 36 0.31 2.36 -13.35
N SER A 37 -0.54 2.46 -12.34
CA SER A 37 -0.19 2.18 -10.94
C SER A 37 -0.12 0.67 -10.66
N ILE A 38 0.80 0.28 -9.78
CA ILE A 38 0.98 -1.11 -9.35
C ILE A 38 0.33 -1.28 -7.97
N CYS A 39 -0.53 -2.28 -7.82
CA CYS A 39 -1.11 -2.62 -6.53
C CYS A 39 -0.13 -3.42 -5.67
N ALA A 40 0.23 -2.86 -4.52
CA ALA A 40 0.94 -3.56 -3.46
C ALA A 40 -0.04 -4.00 -2.37
N VAL A 41 0.11 -5.24 -1.91
CA VAL A 41 -0.58 -5.82 -0.76
C VAL A 41 0.40 -5.83 0.40
N LYS A 42 -0.02 -5.31 1.55
CA LYS A 42 0.79 -5.23 2.75
C LYS A 42 0.11 -5.98 3.89
N TYR A 43 0.88 -6.70 4.70
CA TYR A 43 0.39 -7.12 6.01
C TYR A 43 0.55 -5.97 7.00
N SER A 44 -0.55 -5.52 7.60
CA SER A 44 -0.55 -4.34 8.45
C SER A 44 -0.79 -4.70 9.92
N VAL A 45 0.04 -4.14 10.80
CA VAL A 45 -0.18 -4.14 12.26
C VAL A 45 -1.09 -2.97 12.68
N ASN A 46 -1.10 -1.89 11.89
CA ASN A 46 -1.94 -0.70 12.13
C ASN A 46 -2.55 -0.21 10.81
N PRO A 47 -3.69 -0.82 10.38
CA PRO A 47 -4.29 -0.53 9.08
C PRO A 47 -4.64 0.93 8.89
N PHE A 48 -5.11 1.62 9.94
CA PHE A 48 -5.43 3.05 9.86
C PHE A 48 -4.22 3.89 9.42
N VAL A 49 -3.08 3.73 10.09
CA VAL A 49 -1.86 4.50 9.77
C VAL A 49 -1.37 4.16 8.37
N ASP A 50 -1.36 2.87 8.02
CA ASP A 50 -0.89 2.42 6.72
C ASP A 50 -1.77 2.94 5.56
N PHE A 51 -3.10 2.92 5.71
CA PHE A 51 -4.00 3.50 4.71
C PHE A 51 -3.86 5.01 4.64
N ARG A 52 -3.77 5.70 5.78
CA ARG A 52 -3.63 7.16 5.81
C ARG A 52 -2.36 7.62 5.10
N GLU A 53 -1.23 7.00 5.38
CA GLU A 53 0.03 7.33 4.71
C GLU A 53 -0.02 6.96 3.23
N SER A 54 -0.57 5.80 2.86
CA SER A 54 -0.70 5.38 1.47
C SER A 54 -1.60 6.33 0.65
N ILE A 55 -2.74 6.76 1.19
CA ILE A 55 -3.61 7.73 0.52
C ILE A 55 -2.89 9.08 0.36
N LEU A 56 -2.17 9.52 1.40
CA LEU A 56 -1.41 10.76 1.34
C LEU A 56 -0.28 10.74 0.30
N GLU A 57 0.40 9.60 0.15
CA GLU A 57 1.38 9.37 -0.91
C GLU A 57 0.72 9.44 -2.29
N MET A 58 -0.47 8.84 -2.48
CA MET A 58 -1.20 8.93 -3.75
C MET A 58 -1.60 10.37 -4.09
N ILE A 59 -2.01 11.16 -3.10
CA ILE A 59 -2.32 12.59 -3.29
C ILE A 59 -1.07 13.38 -3.70
N ARG A 60 0.07 13.13 -3.04
CA ARG A 60 1.30 13.90 -3.25
C ARG A 60 2.08 13.51 -4.50
N ASP A 61 2.22 12.20 -4.73
CA ASP A 61 3.18 11.65 -5.68
C ASP A 61 2.53 11.18 -6.98
N VAL A 62 1.31 10.63 -6.91
CA VAL A 62 0.52 10.26 -8.10
C VAL A 62 -0.32 11.44 -8.61
N GLY A 63 -0.57 12.43 -7.74
CA GLY A 63 -1.18 13.69 -8.11
C GLY A 63 -2.70 13.62 -8.20
N VAL A 64 -3.34 13.04 -7.18
CA VAL A 64 -4.79 13.14 -6.97
C VAL A 64 -5.14 14.59 -6.58
N ARG A 65 -5.91 15.29 -7.43
CA ARG A 65 -6.14 16.74 -7.31
C ARG A 65 -7.60 17.13 -7.11
N ASP A 66 -8.55 16.28 -7.50
CA ASP A 66 -9.98 16.56 -7.42
C ASP A 66 -10.76 15.44 -6.72
N TRP A 67 -12.07 15.66 -6.57
CA TRP A 67 -12.94 14.75 -5.84
C TRP A 67 -13.15 13.45 -6.62
N GLU A 68 -13.23 13.53 -7.94
CA GLU A 68 -13.41 12.38 -8.83
C GLU A 68 -12.23 11.41 -8.76
N GLU A 69 -10.99 11.92 -8.82
CA GLU A 69 -9.78 11.12 -8.64
C GLU A 69 -9.69 10.54 -7.21
N MET A 70 -10.17 11.27 -6.21
CA MET A 70 -10.20 10.81 -4.82
C MET A 70 -11.22 9.70 -4.59
N GLU A 71 -12.41 9.82 -5.17
CA GLU A 71 -13.46 8.80 -5.12
C GLU A 71 -12.98 7.49 -5.78
N GLU A 72 -12.33 7.60 -6.95
CA GLU A 72 -11.74 6.46 -7.66
C GLU A 72 -10.62 5.79 -6.84
N LEU A 73 -9.79 6.59 -6.15
CA LEU A 73 -8.76 6.06 -5.25
C LEU A 73 -9.37 5.26 -4.10
N VAL A 74 -10.40 5.81 -3.43
CA VAL A 74 -11.08 5.11 -2.33
C VAL A 74 -11.78 3.86 -2.85
N TYR A 75 -12.43 3.93 -4.01
CA TYR A 75 -13.03 2.78 -4.68
C TYR A 75 -12.02 1.64 -4.88
N CYS A 76 -10.81 1.95 -5.36
CA CYS A 76 -9.74 0.96 -5.50
C CYS A 76 -9.43 0.26 -4.18
N TYR A 77 -9.23 1.02 -3.09
CA TYR A 77 -8.97 0.42 -1.78
C TYR A 77 -10.12 -0.48 -1.31
N LEU A 78 -11.37 -0.08 -1.49
CA LEU A 78 -12.53 -0.87 -1.06
C LEU A 78 -12.65 -2.18 -1.86
N VAL A 79 -12.41 -2.16 -3.17
CA VAL A 79 -12.48 -3.37 -4.01
C VAL A 79 -11.32 -4.33 -3.74
N LEU A 80 -10.13 -3.81 -3.45
CA LEU A 80 -8.92 -4.61 -3.23
C LEU A 80 -8.85 -5.24 -1.83
N ASN A 81 -9.73 -4.84 -0.91
CA ASN A 81 -9.69 -5.22 0.50
C ASN A 81 -11.01 -5.85 0.97
N SER A 82 -10.95 -6.74 1.97
CA SER A 82 -12.16 -7.31 2.58
C SER A 82 -12.98 -6.24 3.30
N SER A 83 -14.28 -6.43 3.38
CA SER A 83 -15.20 -5.48 4.04
C SER A 83 -14.90 -5.28 5.54
N GLU A 84 -14.23 -6.24 6.17
CA GLU A 84 -13.84 -6.19 7.59
C GLU A 84 -12.88 -5.03 7.90
N ILE A 85 -12.12 -4.58 6.90
CA ILE A 85 -11.14 -3.50 7.07
C ILE A 85 -11.56 -2.18 6.43
N HIS A 86 -12.73 -2.12 5.78
CA HIS A 86 -13.24 -0.90 5.14
C HIS A 86 -13.42 0.25 6.12
N GLY A 87 -13.73 -0.02 7.38
CA GLY A 87 -13.79 1.01 8.43
C GLY A 87 -12.49 1.81 8.55
N PHE A 88 -11.34 1.12 8.54
CA PHE A 88 -10.03 1.78 8.62
C PHE A 88 -9.71 2.62 7.38
N ILE A 89 -10.16 2.18 6.20
CA ILE A 89 -10.00 2.92 4.94
C ILE A 89 -10.80 4.23 5.02
N GLY A 90 -12.06 4.14 5.45
CA GLY A 90 -12.93 5.31 5.63
C GLY A 90 -12.40 6.29 6.68
N ASP A 91 -11.96 5.79 7.84
CA ASP A 91 -11.39 6.61 8.90
C ASP A 91 -10.11 7.33 8.44
N ALA A 92 -9.22 6.62 7.75
CA ALA A 92 -7.99 7.19 7.19
C ALA A 92 -8.31 8.30 6.19
N PHE A 93 -9.25 8.07 5.28
CA PHE A 93 -9.72 9.06 4.32
C PHE A 93 -10.29 10.31 5.00
N LEU A 94 -11.26 10.13 5.91
CA LEU A 94 -11.89 11.23 6.64
C LEU A 94 -10.87 12.03 7.46
N SER A 95 -9.87 11.36 8.04
CA SER A 95 -8.82 12.04 8.79
C SER A 95 -8.03 13.04 7.93
N LEU A 96 -7.85 12.75 6.63
CA LEU A 96 -7.17 13.63 5.69
C LEU A 96 -8.07 14.78 5.22
N CYS A 97 -9.37 14.53 5.03
CA CYS A 97 -10.33 15.57 4.63
C CYS A 97 -10.63 16.59 5.73
N LEU A 98 -10.49 16.21 6.99
CA LEU A 98 -10.73 17.07 8.16
C LEU A 98 -9.47 17.80 8.66
N SER A 99 -8.32 17.56 8.02
CA SER A 99 -7.02 18.20 8.34
C SER A 99 -6.83 19.50 7.56
#